data_AF-A0A168HEV5-F1
#
_entry.id   AF-A0A168HEV5-F1
#
_cell.length_a   1.000
_cell.length_b   1.000
_cell.length_c   1.000
_cell.angle_alpha   90.00
_cell.angle_beta   90.00
_cell.angle_gamma   90.00
#
_symmetry.space_group_name_H-M   'P 1'
#
loop_
_entity.id
_entity.type
_entity.pdbx_description
1 polymer ?
#
loop_
_entity_poly.entity_id
_entity_poly.type
_entity_poly.pdbx_seq_one_letter_code
_entity_poly.pdbx_strand_id
1 'polypeptide(L)'
;MRLGSLSAELDAITREFDYGIVPGSATVFVKDEVNGIGRLDLTLLEGVMIVLEVTDQGYKVTSCSPLCNVDPALSTAHTVQAHLEAPFESMENLLMTISPMFRDRFQQELYNKLQSVQQQQQQQTSQPSLIHMDQQASLSLEHPAPLQPVFTSQPVHNPISTNTSTTTASAHNPDANTNSTASNPNDLNTFDELNHWINQ
;
A
#
# COMPACT_ATOMS: atom_id res chain seq x y z
N MET A 1 16.37 -6.87 -5.94
CA MET A 1 17.68 -6.43 -6.48
C MET A 1 17.78 -4.92 -6.31
N ARG A 2 18.70 -4.42 -5.46
CA ARG A 2 19.00 -2.98 -5.40
C ARG A 2 19.87 -2.59 -6.60
N LEU A 3 19.49 -1.53 -7.30
CA LEU A 3 20.26 -1.01 -8.44
C LEU A 3 21.28 0.09 -8.05
N GLY A 4 21.34 0.50 -6.79
CA GLY A 4 22.17 1.63 -6.32
C GLY A 4 22.93 1.36 -5.02
N SER A 5 23.79 2.30 -4.63
CA SER A 5 24.45 2.27 -3.32
C SER A 5 23.45 2.54 -2.19
N LEU A 6 23.73 2.03 -0.99
CA LEU A 6 22.94 2.32 0.22
C LEU A 6 22.74 3.83 0.42
N SER A 7 23.79 4.62 0.15
CA SER A 7 23.73 6.09 0.23
C SER A 7 22.74 6.71 -0.74
N ALA A 8 22.72 6.26 -1.99
CA ALA A 8 21.79 6.75 -2.99
C ALA A 8 20.35 6.36 -2.67
N GLU A 9 20.15 5.17 -2.11
CA GLU A 9 18.83 4.69 -1.69
C GLU A 9 18.28 5.49 -0.50
N LEU A 10 19.11 5.74 0.52
CA LEU A 10 18.71 6.58 1.65
C LEU A 10 18.38 8.02 1.20
N ASP A 11 19.16 8.58 0.28
CA ASP A 11 18.90 9.89 -0.32
C ASP A 11 17.62 9.89 -1.19
N ALA A 12 17.37 8.83 -1.95
CA ALA A 12 16.13 8.65 -2.71
C ALA A 12 14.91 8.64 -1.78
N ILE A 13 14.97 7.88 -0.68
CA ILE A 13 13.88 7.81 0.31
C ILE A 13 13.49 9.20 0.82
N THR A 14 14.47 10.04 1.13
CA THR A 14 14.23 11.39 1.68
C THR A 14 13.58 12.35 0.70
N ARG A 15 13.45 12.00 -0.58
CA ARG A 15 12.89 12.87 -1.63
C ARG A 15 11.67 12.27 -2.33
N GLU A 16 11.73 10.98 -2.65
CA GLU A 16 10.73 10.33 -3.50
C GLU A 16 9.40 10.11 -2.79
N PHE A 17 9.42 9.95 -1.46
CA PHE A 17 8.24 9.63 -0.67
C PHE A 17 7.62 10.83 0.05
N ASP A 18 8.20 12.03 -0.09
CA ASP A 18 7.77 13.26 0.59
C ASP A 18 6.28 13.59 0.37
N TYR A 19 5.69 13.17 -0.75
CA TYR A 19 4.26 13.39 -1.04
C TYR A 19 3.32 12.52 -0.19
N GLY A 20 3.83 11.42 0.37
CA GLY A 20 3.06 10.41 1.09
C GLY A 20 3.46 10.26 2.56
N ILE A 21 4.43 11.04 3.03
CA ILE A 21 4.82 11.18 4.44
C ILE A 21 4.72 12.65 4.85
N VAL A 22 4.99 12.98 6.10
CA VAL A 22 5.15 14.39 6.51
C VAL A 22 6.38 14.96 5.80
N PRO A 23 6.24 16.02 4.98
CA PRO A 23 7.36 16.54 4.19
C PRO A 23 8.55 16.93 5.06
N GLY A 24 9.75 16.51 4.66
CA GLY A 24 10.99 16.82 5.38
C GLY A 24 11.12 16.12 6.75
N SER A 25 10.27 15.14 7.05
CA SER A 25 10.38 14.34 8.29
C SER A 25 11.39 13.21 8.20
N ALA A 26 11.81 12.81 7.00
CA ALA A 26 12.73 11.69 6.81
C ALA A 26 14.18 12.10 7.15
N THR A 27 14.76 11.53 8.20
CA THR A 27 16.15 11.84 8.61
C THR A 27 16.97 10.57 8.78
N VAL A 28 18.11 10.52 8.08
CA VAL A 28 19.07 9.42 8.21
C VAL A 28 19.94 9.67 9.45
N PHE A 29 19.98 8.70 10.37
CA PHE A 29 20.80 8.80 11.59
C PHE A 29 21.80 7.65 11.75
N VAL A 30 21.69 6.57 10.96
CA VAL A 30 22.75 5.56 10.81
C VAL A 30 23.01 5.31 9.33
N LYS A 31 24.29 5.30 8.97
CA LYS A 31 24.77 4.94 7.65
C LYS A 31 26.01 4.06 7.77
N ASP A 32 25.82 2.76 7.66
CA ASP A 32 26.88 1.76 7.68
C ASP A 32 26.99 1.09 6.31
N GLU A 33 27.92 1.56 5.49
CA GLU A 33 28.17 1.00 4.16
C GLU A 33 28.90 -0.34 4.20
N VAL A 34 29.58 -0.68 5.30
CA VAL A 34 30.32 -1.94 5.44
C VAL A 34 29.34 -3.11 5.64
N ASN A 35 28.37 -2.91 6.53
CA ASN A 35 27.33 -3.91 6.79
C ASN A 35 26.11 -3.75 5.88
N GLY A 36 26.05 -2.68 5.08
CA GLY A 36 24.91 -2.40 4.20
C GLY A 36 23.63 -2.00 4.95
N ILE A 37 23.78 -1.42 6.14
CA ILE A 37 22.68 -1.05 7.04
C ILE A 37 22.53 0.46 7.08
N GLY A 38 21.37 0.94 6.66
CA GLY A 38 20.92 2.31 6.88
C GLY A 38 19.82 2.35 7.92
N ARG A 39 19.78 3.39 8.76
CA ARG A 39 18.61 3.68 9.59
C ARG A 39 18.19 5.13 9.43
N LEU A 40 16.89 5.31 9.29
CA LEU A 40 16.26 6.61 9.19
C LEU A 40 14.98 6.63 10.00
N ASP A 41 14.61 7.79 10.51
CA ASP A 41 13.26 8.04 11.00
C ASP A 41 12.45 8.74 9.91
N LEU A 42 11.12 8.58 9.95
CA LEU A 42 10.19 9.40 9.19
C LEU A 42 8.86 9.47 9.93
N THR A 43 8.03 10.45 9.57
CA THR A 43 6.69 10.60 10.15
C THR A 43 5.63 10.36 9.09
N LEU A 44 4.74 9.40 9.36
CA LEU A 44 3.57 9.12 8.53
C LEU A 44 2.53 10.26 8.64
N LEU A 45 1.70 10.43 7.60
CA LEU A 45 0.69 11.50 7.54
C LEU A 45 -0.36 11.41 8.66
N GLU A 46 -0.54 10.22 9.24
CA GLU A 46 -1.41 9.95 10.37
C GLU A 46 -0.85 10.44 11.71
N GLY A 47 0.38 10.98 11.73
CA GLY A 47 1.03 11.43 12.95
C GLY A 47 1.74 10.31 13.72
N VAL A 48 2.29 9.33 13.01
CA VAL A 48 3.07 8.23 13.60
C VAL A 48 4.51 8.35 13.13
N MET A 49 5.44 8.51 14.07
CA MET A 49 6.87 8.44 13.78
C MET A 49 7.29 6.98 13.76
N ILE A 50 8.07 6.58 12.76
CA ILE A 50 8.62 5.24 12.63
C ILE A 50 10.12 5.30 12.43
N VAL A 51 10.82 4.28 12.92
CA VAL A 51 12.23 4.06 12.63
C VAL A 51 12.36 2.89 11.67
N LEU A 52 12.98 3.18 10.53
CA LEU A 52 13.19 2.26 9.44
C LEU A 52 14.64 1.77 9.43
N GLU A 53 14.80 0.46 9.27
CA GLU A 53 16.07 -0.14 8.90
C GLU A 53 16.02 -0.56 7.43
N VAL A 54 17.08 -0.20 6.71
CA VAL A 54 17.24 -0.33 5.27
C VAL A 54 18.44 -1.25 5.03
N THR A 55 18.20 -2.45 4.52
CA THR A 55 19.21 -3.52 4.31
C THR A 55 19.09 -4.14 2.93
N ASP A 56 20.07 -4.94 2.52
CA ASP A 56 20.02 -5.63 1.22
C ASP A 56 18.79 -6.58 1.06
N GLN A 57 18.17 -6.99 2.17
CA GLN A 57 16.93 -7.76 2.22
C GLN A 57 15.66 -6.90 2.10
N GLY A 58 15.79 -5.57 2.07
CA GLY A 58 14.68 -4.62 1.97
C GLY A 58 14.54 -3.73 3.20
N TYR A 59 13.29 -3.40 3.52
CA TYR A 59 12.88 -2.39 4.50
C TYR A 59 12.16 -3.05 5.66
N LYS A 60 12.43 -2.61 6.88
CA LYS A 60 11.62 -3.02 8.04
C LYS A 60 11.46 -1.88 9.04
N VAL A 61 10.35 -1.90 9.75
CA VAL A 61 10.13 -0.97 10.86
C VAL A 61 10.66 -1.59 12.14
N THR A 62 11.54 -0.87 12.81
CA THR A 62 12.18 -1.31 14.07
C THR A 62 11.52 -0.72 15.30
N SER A 63 10.89 0.44 15.16
CA SER A 63 10.07 1.04 16.21
C SER A 63 9.04 2.00 15.62
N CYS A 64 8.00 2.28 16.39
CA CYS A 64 6.99 3.26 16.05
C CYS A 64 6.46 3.97 17.30
N SER A 65 6.08 5.23 17.17
CA SER A 65 5.49 6.02 18.23
C SER A 65 4.43 6.98 17.68
N PRO A 66 3.19 6.95 18.17
CA PRO A 66 2.20 7.97 17.83
C PRO A 66 2.62 9.32 18.44
N LEU A 67 2.63 10.37 17.62
CA LEU A 67 2.98 11.74 18.04
C LEU A 67 1.80 12.47 18.69
N CYS A 68 0.58 11.98 18.48
CA CYS A 68 -0.64 12.56 19.00
C CYS A 68 -1.64 11.48 19.42
N ASN A 69 -2.46 11.78 20.43
CA ASN A 69 -3.47 10.87 20.96
C ASN A 69 -4.81 11.05 20.25
N VAL A 70 -4.81 10.88 18.93
CA VAL A 70 -6.01 10.94 18.07
C VAL A 70 -6.22 9.59 17.39
N ASP A 71 -7.47 9.25 17.08
CA ASP A 71 -7.82 7.92 16.56
C ASP A 71 -7.01 7.49 15.32
N PRO A 72 -6.76 8.36 14.31
CA PRO A 72 -5.94 7.96 13.16
C PRO A 72 -4.51 7.57 13.55
N ALA A 73 -3.87 8.33 14.44
CA ALA A 73 -2.51 8.07 14.90
C ALA A 73 -2.44 6.75 15.69
N LEU A 74 -3.38 6.53 16.60
CA LEU A 74 -3.41 5.31 17.43
C LEU A 74 -3.72 4.05 16.62
N SER A 75 -4.72 4.11 15.74
CA SER A 75 -5.09 3.00 14.85
C SER A 75 -3.93 2.63 13.89
N THR A 76 -3.28 3.64 13.32
CA THR A 76 -2.11 3.43 12.47
C THR A 76 -0.93 2.89 13.26
N ALA A 77 -0.66 3.40 14.47
CA ALA A 77 0.38 2.85 15.33
C ALA A 77 0.14 1.36 15.66
N HIS A 78 -1.10 0.94 15.92
CA HIS A 78 -1.44 -0.47 16.08
C HIS A 78 -1.20 -1.29 14.81
N THR A 79 -1.49 -0.73 13.64
CA THR A 79 -1.23 -1.38 12.35
C THR A 79 0.27 -1.55 12.12
N VAL A 80 1.08 -0.52 12.43
CA VAL A 80 2.55 -0.58 12.35
C VAL A 80 3.11 -1.61 13.32
N GLN A 81 2.59 -1.66 14.56
CA GLN A 81 3.00 -2.63 15.59
C GLN A 81 2.86 -4.08 15.12
N ALA A 82 1.79 -4.40 14.39
CA ALA A 82 1.59 -5.74 13.82
C ALA A 82 2.62 -6.14 12.75
N HIS A 83 3.39 -5.17 12.22
CA HIS A 83 4.39 -5.37 11.17
C HIS A 83 5.81 -5.00 11.63
N LEU A 84 6.05 -4.85 12.94
CA LEU A 84 7.39 -4.61 13.45
C LEU A 84 8.33 -5.78 13.13
N GLU A 85 9.55 -5.44 12.73
CA GLU A 85 10.60 -6.37 12.29
C GLU A 85 10.22 -7.25 11.09
N ALA A 86 9.05 -7.04 10.47
CA ALA A 86 8.67 -7.72 9.24
C ALA A 86 9.41 -7.08 8.05
N PRO A 87 10.11 -7.87 7.21
CA PRO A 87 10.78 -7.35 6.03
C PRO A 87 9.80 -7.10 4.89
N PHE A 88 9.99 -5.99 4.19
CA PHE A 88 9.27 -5.59 2.99
C PHE A 88 10.26 -5.41 1.84
N GLU A 89 9.88 -5.89 0.65
CA GLU A 89 10.74 -5.82 -0.54
C GLU A 89 10.96 -4.38 -1.03
N SER A 90 9.94 -3.53 -0.93
CA SER A 90 10.00 -2.13 -1.37
C SER A 90 9.40 -1.18 -0.33
N MET A 91 9.86 0.06 -0.37
CA MET A 91 9.36 1.14 0.49
C MET A 91 7.88 1.43 0.20
N GLU A 92 7.45 1.39 -1.06
CA GLU A 92 6.04 1.54 -1.44
C GLU A 92 5.18 0.45 -0.81
N ASN A 93 5.61 -0.82 -0.84
CA ASN A 93 4.85 -1.91 -0.27
C ASN A 93 4.70 -1.74 1.24
N LEU A 94 5.79 -1.35 1.92
CA LEU A 94 5.75 -1.00 3.34
C LEU A 94 4.73 0.11 3.61
N LEU A 95 4.87 1.26 2.96
CA LEU A 95 4.02 2.43 3.18
C LEU A 95 2.56 2.15 2.80
N MET A 96 2.32 1.36 1.75
CA MET A 96 1.00 0.88 1.38
C MET A 96 0.34 0.04 2.47
N THR A 97 1.12 -0.80 3.15
CA THR A 97 0.62 -1.63 4.25
C THR A 97 0.34 -0.80 5.50
N ILE A 98 1.28 0.07 5.91
CA ILE A 98 1.25 0.69 7.22
C ILE A 98 0.62 2.09 7.26
N SER A 99 0.44 2.77 6.12
CA SER A 99 -0.12 4.13 6.06
C SER A 99 -1.34 4.19 5.13
N PRO A 100 -2.56 4.17 5.69
CA PRO A 100 -3.78 4.44 4.93
C PRO A 100 -3.73 5.74 4.12
N MET A 101 -3.18 6.82 4.68
CA MET A 101 -3.10 8.11 3.99
C MET A 101 -2.08 8.10 2.84
N PHE A 102 -0.96 7.38 3.00
CA PHE A 102 -0.04 7.16 1.87
C PHE A 102 -0.74 6.48 0.71
N ARG A 103 -1.52 5.42 1.01
CA ARG A 103 -2.29 4.66 0.02
C ARG A 103 -3.28 5.56 -0.72
N ASP A 104 -4.03 6.37 0.00
CA ASP A 104 -4.99 7.32 -0.59
C ASP A 104 -4.29 8.33 -1.50
N ARG A 105 -3.15 8.89 -1.06
CA ARG A 105 -2.33 9.82 -1.86
C ARG A 105 -1.79 9.18 -3.13
N PHE A 106 -1.26 7.97 -3.02
CA PHE A 106 -0.76 7.25 -4.18
C PHE A 106 -1.88 6.94 -5.19
N GLN A 107 -3.05 6.49 -4.72
CA GLN A 107 -4.20 6.26 -5.58
C GLN A 107 -4.66 7.55 -6.29
N GLN A 108 -4.71 8.66 -5.57
CA GLN A 108 -5.03 9.96 -6.14
C GLN A 108 -4.02 10.37 -7.22
N GLU A 109 -2.73 10.18 -6.96
CA GLU A 109 -1.67 10.51 -7.91
C GLU A 109 -1.74 9.63 -9.17
N LEU A 110 -2.00 8.32 -9.02
CA LEU A 110 -2.24 7.43 -10.16
C LEU A 110 -3.45 7.88 -10.98
N TYR A 111 -4.55 8.23 -10.32
CA TYR A 111 -5.76 8.71 -10.98
C TYR A 111 -5.49 10.00 -11.78
N ASN A 112 -4.81 10.97 -11.18
CA ASN A 112 -4.45 12.23 -11.83
C ASN A 112 -3.57 12.00 -13.07
N LYS A 113 -2.58 11.11 -12.97
CA LYS A 113 -1.72 10.75 -14.12
C LYS A 113 -2.52 10.10 -15.24
N LEU A 114 -3.41 9.15 -14.92
CA LEU A 114 -4.27 8.49 -15.90
C LEU A 114 -5.17 9.50 -16.64
N GLN A 115 -5.79 10.41 -15.88
CA GLN A 115 -6.65 11.45 -16.41
C GLN A 115 -5.87 12.41 -17.34
N SER A 116 -4.62 12.71 -17.00
CA SER A 116 -3.74 13.57 -17.82
C SER A 116 -3.41 12.91 -19.15
N VAL A 117 -3.12 11.61 -19.17
CA VAL A 117 -2.86 10.85 -20.42
C VAL A 117 -4.10 10.82 -21.32
N GLN A 118 -5.28 10.63 -20.73
CA GLN A 118 -6.54 10.63 -21.48
C GLN A 118 -6.82 11.98 -22.15
N GLN A 119 -6.56 13.09 -21.45
CA GLN A 119 -6.73 14.43 -22.02
C GLN A 119 -5.72 14.72 -23.14
N GLN A 120 -4.48 14.25 -23.01
CA GLN A 120 -3.46 14.42 -24.06
C GLN A 120 -3.80 13.66 -25.34
N GLN A 121 -4.36 12.45 -25.24
CA GLN A 121 -4.79 11.69 -26.43
C GLN A 121 -5.94 12.35 -27.20
N GLN A 122 -6.85 13.06 -26.52
CA GLN A 122 -7.95 13.78 -27.19
C GLN A 122 -7.49 15.04 -27.93
N GLN A 123 -6.37 15.64 -27.54
CA GLN A 123 -5.82 16.83 -28.22
C GLN A 123 -5.03 16.48 -29.48
N GLN A 124 -4.49 15.26 -29.61
CA GLN A 124 -3.73 14.84 -30.80
C GLN A 124 -4.60 14.41 -32.00
N THR A 125 -5.88 14.11 -31.81
CA THR A 125 -6.81 13.75 -32.92
C THR A 125 -7.45 14.94 -33.63
N SER A 126 -7.13 16.17 -33.22
CA SER A 126 -7.70 17.41 -33.78
C SER A 126 -6.65 18.27 -34.50
N GLN A 127 -5.87 17.70 -35.43
CA GLN A 127 -5.22 18.50 -36.47
C GLN A 127 -6.07 18.45 -37.76
N PRO A 128 -6.63 19.58 -38.23
CA PRO A 128 -7.20 19.65 -39.55
C PRO A 128 -6.05 19.65 -40.57
N SER A 129 -5.97 18.59 -41.37
CA SER A 129 -5.14 18.55 -42.58
C SER A 129 -5.52 19.73 -43.48
N LEU A 130 -4.65 20.73 -43.55
CA LEU A 130 -4.79 21.88 -44.43
C LEU A 130 -4.75 21.37 -45.87
N ILE A 131 -5.91 21.42 -46.54
CA ILE A 131 -6.13 21.07 -47.93
C ILE A 131 -5.24 21.97 -48.80
N HIS A 132 -4.21 21.38 -49.41
CA HIS A 132 -3.46 22.02 -50.48
C HIS A 132 -4.30 21.91 -51.76
N MET A 133 -4.90 23.03 -52.16
CA MET A 133 -5.68 23.17 -53.38
C MET A 133 -4.74 23.67 -54.48
N ASP A 134 -4.30 22.78 -55.37
CA ASP A 134 -3.86 23.16 -56.71
C ASP A 134 -4.43 22.18 -57.73
N GLN A 135 -4.69 22.71 -58.91
CA GLN A 135 -5.74 22.36 -59.84
C GLN A 135 -5.09 21.89 -61.13
N GLN A 136 -5.41 20.68 -61.63
CA GLN A 136 -5.45 20.42 -63.07
C GLN A 136 -6.17 19.10 -63.43
N ALA A 137 -6.93 19.18 -64.51
CA ALA A 137 -7.88 18.20 -65.02
C ALA A 137 -7.23 16.93 -65.59
N SER A 138 -7.96 15.79 -65.53
CA SER A 138 -8.36 14.98 -66.70
C SER A 138 -9.12 13.70 -66.32
N LEU A 139 -10.09 13.38 -67.18
CA LEU A 139 -10.95 12.20 -67.34
C LEU A 139 -10.38 10.84 -66.87
N SER A 140 -11.21 10.04 -66.17
CA SER A 140 -11.65 8.70 -66.60
C SER A 140 -12.58 8.01 -65.59
N LEU A 141 -13.59 7.33 -66.13
CA LEU A 141 -14.41 6.29 -65.49
C LEU A 141 -13.53 5.26 -64.77
N GLU A 142 -13.84 4.91 -63.51
CA GLU A 142 -14.26 3.55 -63.09
C GLU A 142 -14.54 3.48 -61.58
N HIS A 143 -15.61 2.78 -61.21
CA HIS A 143 -15.86 2.23 -59.87
C HIS A 143 -14.77 1.19 -59.52
N PRO A 144 -14.38 0.97 -58.25
CA PRO A 144 -15.25 0.25 -57.31
C PRO A 144 -15.17 0.69 -55.84
N ALA A 145 -16.19 0.27 -55.09
CA ALA A 145 -16.37 0.47 -53.65
C ALA A 145 -15.27 -0.15 -52.78
N PRO A 146 -15.07 0.37 -51.56
CA PRO A 146 -14.66 -0.44 -50.42
C PRO A 146 -15.63 -0.31 -49.23
N LEU A 147 -16.28 -1.44 -48.95
CA LEU A 147 -16.55 -2.08 -47.65
C LEU A 147 -16.76 -1.20 -46.41
N GLN A 148 -17.98 -1.28 -45.86
CA GLN A 148 -18.35 -0.82 -44.53
C GLN A 148 -17.71 -1.69 -43.43
N PRO A 149 -17.35 -1.12 -42.26
CA PRO A 149 -17.02 -1.92 -41.08
C PRO A 149 -18.29 -2.52 -40.48
N VAL A 150 -18.33 -3.86 -40.39
CA VAL A 150 -19.34 -4.62 -39.65
C VAL A 150 -19.10 -4.42 -38.16
N PHE A 151 -20.05 -3.79 -37.48
CA PHE A 151 -20.14 -3.82 -36.02
C PHE A 151 -20.75 -5.15 -35.59
N THR A 152 -19.92 -6.08 -35.12
CA THR A 152 -20.39 -7.28 -34.41
C THR A 152 -20.50 -6.97 -32.93
N SER A 153 -21.70 -6.61 -32.48
CA SER A 153 -22.03 -6.54 -31.06
C SER A 153 -22.09 -7.97 -30.50
N GLN A 154 -21.09 -8.38 -29.72
CA GLN A 154 -21.17 -9.59 -28.90
C GLN A 154 -21.83 -9.26 -27.54
N PRO A 155 -22.95 -9.90 -27.17
CA PRO A 155 -23.41 -9.92 -25.79
C PRO A 155 -22.60 -10.94 -25.00
N VAL A 156 -21.83 -10.48 -24.01
CA VAL A 156 -21.20 -11.35 -23.02
C VAL A 156 -22.30 -11.85 -22.09
N HIS A 157 -22.58 -13.14 -22.17
CA HIS A 157 -23.42 -13.87 -21.23
C HIS A 157 -22.76 -13.90 -19.84
N ASN A 158 -23.48 -13.38 -18.85
CA ASN A 158 -23.26 -13.61 -17.42
C ASN A 158 -23.60 -15.07 -17.07
N PRO A 159 -22.70 -15.86 -16.46
CA PRO A 159 -23.11 -17.05 -15.73
C PRO A 159 -23.49 -16.67 -14.29
N ILE A 160 -24.79 -16.81 -14.03
CA ILE A 160 -25.41 -16.96 -12.72
C ILE A 160 -24.76 -18.16 -12.02
N SER A 161 -24.27 -17.99 -10.79
CA SER A 161 -23.93 -19.12 -9.91
C SER A 161 -25.00 -19.24 -8.86
N THR A 162 -25.79 -20.30 -9.04
CA THR A 162 -26.82 -20.81 -8.15
C THR A 162 -26.25 -21.36 -6.85
N ASN A 163 -26.85 -20.90 -5.75
CA ASN A 163 -27.17 -21.59 -4.50
C ASN A 163 -26.73 -23.05 -4.38
N THR A 164 -26.02 -23.36 -3.29
CA THR A 164 -26.09 -24.68 -2.66
C THR A 164 -26.21 -24.50 -1.15
N SER A 165 -27.44 -24.64 -0.66
CA SER A 165 -27.75 -24.87 0.74
C SER A 165 -27.35 -26.31 1.07
N THR A 166 -26.62 -26.52 2.17
CA THR A 166 -26.48 -27.84 2.78
C THR A 166 -26.94 -27.76 4.21
N THR A 167 -28.16 -28.26 4.41
CA THR A 167 -28.77 -28.63 5.68
C THR A 167 -28.13 -29.93 6.14
N THR A 168 -27.60 -29.96 7.37
CA THR A 168 -27.71 -31.16 8.22
C THR A 168 -28.00 -30.70 9.64
N ALA A 169 -29.24 -30.95 10.06
CA ALA A 169 -29.63 -30.93 11.45
C ALA A 169 -29.29 -32.29 12.06
N SER A 170 -28.75 -32.31 13.27
CA SER A 170 -29.00 -33.39 14.25
C SER A 170 -28.64 -32.89 15.65
N ALA A 171 -29.68 -32.85 16.48
CA ALA A 171 -29.67 -32.55 17.90
C ALA A 171 -29.22 -33.78 18.70
N HIS A 172 -28.47 -33.59 19.79
CA HIS A 172 -28.77 -34.18 21.11
C HIS A 172 -27.71 -33.76 22.16
N ASN A 173 -28.16 -33.05 23.21
CA ASN A 173 -27.66 -33.19 24.59
C ASN A 173 -28.31 -34.45 25.19
N PRO A 174 -27.81 -35.14 26.24
CA PRO A 174 -27.40 -34.50 27.51
C PRO A 174 -26.31 -35.22 28.37
N ASP A 175 -26.08 -34.59 29.54
CA ASP A 175 -25.67 -35.14 30.85
C ASP A 175 -24.19 -35.36 31.24
N ALA A 176 -23.78 -34.50 32.20
CA ALA A 176 -23.14 -34.78 33.48
C ALA A 176 -22.20 -35.98 33.65
N ASN A 177 -20.96 -35.72 34.07
CA ASN A 177 -20.45 -36.31 35.32
C ASN A 177 -19.19 -35.58 35.85
N THR A 178 -19.17 -35.45 37.17
CA THR A 178 -18.16 -34.91 38.07
C THR A 178 -16.98 -35.88 38.31
N ASN A 179 -15.74 -35.37 38.45
CA ASN A 179 -14.93 -35.50 39.69
C ASN A 179 -13.47 -35.03 39.50
N SER A 180 -13.12 -34.03 40.31
CA SER A 180 -11.91 -33.78 41.09
C SER A 180 -10.72 -34.75 40.95
N THR A 181 -9.48 -34.21 40.97
CA THR A 181 -8.47 -34.46 42.04
C THR A 181 -7.16 -33.67 41.83
N ALA A 182 -6.75 -33.00 42.92
CA ALA A 182 -5.40 -32.63 43.38
C ALA A 182 -4.54 -31.54 42.68
N SER A 183 -4.49 -30.40 43.38
CA SER A 183 -3.29 -29.87 44.06
C SER A 183 -1.98 -29.67 43.28
N ASN A 184 -1.64 -28.39 43.02
CA ASN A 184 -0.28 -27.91 43.14
C ASN A 184 -0.28 -26.42 43.54
N PRO A 185 0.27 -26.04 44.72
CA PRO A 185 0.42 -24.65 45.12
C PRO A 185 1.86 -24.21 44.84
N ASN A 186 2.07 -23.46 43.77
CA ASN A 186 3.27 -22.66 43.54
C ASN A 186 2.97 -21.69 42.40
N ASP A 187 2.56 -20.47 42.73
CA ASP A 187 3.29 -19.29 42.28
C ASP A 187 2.70 -18.05 42.96
N LEU A 188 3.46 -17.59 43.95
CA LEU A 188 3.15 -16.48 44.83
C LEU A 188 3.98 -15.29 44.36
N ASN A 189 3.29 -14.22 43.95
CA ASN A 189 3.69 -12.82 44.09
C ASN A 189 5.01 -12.36 43.44
N THR A 190 4.90 -11.78 42.25
CA THR A 190 5.93 -10.89 41.65
C THR A 190 5.35 -9.52 41.25
N PHE A 191 4.31 -9.04 41.94
CA PHE A 191 3.63 -7.78 41.58
C PHE A 191 3.56 -6.72 42.69
N ASP A 192 4.38 -6.85 43.75
CA ASP A 192 4.34 -5.93 44.91
C ASP A 192 5.64 -5.11 45.13
N GLU A 193 6.53 -5.03 44.12
CA GLU A 193 7.81 -4.31 44.26
C GLU A 193 7.84 -2.91 43.60
N LEU A 194 6.74 -2.46 42.98
CA LEU A 194 6.65 -1.15 42.31
C LEU A 194 6.06 -0.02 43.16
N ASN A 195 5.56 -0.29 44.36
CA ASN A 195 4.94 0.73 45.22
C ASN A 195 5.90 1.44 46.19
N HIS A 196 7.20 1.12 46.17
CA HIS A 196 8.18 1.72 47.12
C HIS A 196 8.93 2.97 46.61
N TRP A 197 8.70 3.41 45.37
CA TRP A 197 9.46 4.54 44.77
C TRP A 197 8.70 5.87 44.68
N ILE A 198 7.46 5.96 45.18
CA ILE A 198 6.61 7.17 45.02
C ILE A 198 6.56 8.07 46.28
N ASN A 199 7.20 7.72 47.40
CA ASN A 199 7.23 8.57 48.61
C ASN A 199 8.63 8.77 49.21
N GLN A 200 9.53 9.44 48.47
CA GLN A 200 10.62 10.22 49.07
C GLN A 200 10.68 11.62 48.49
#